data_AF-A0A163RYK7-F1
#
_entry.id   AF-A0A163RYK7-F1
#
_cell.length_a   1.000
_cell.length_b   1.000
_cell.length_c   1.000
_cell.angle_alpha   90.00
_cell.angle_beta   90.00
_cell.angle_gamma   90.00
#
_symmetry.space_group_name_H-M   'P 1'
#
loop_
_entity.id
_entity.type
_entity.pdbx_description
1 polymer ?
#
loop_
_entity_poly.entity_id
_entity_poly.type
_entity_poly.pdbx_seq_one_letter_code
_entity_poly.pdbx_strand_id
1 'polypeptide(L)'
;MAKIEQKMSRADAGRLGGEKTSKTRGREFYQQIGKKGGTSTSKKHSNDFYKEIGKKGGSSTSNTHSKTFYQEIGKKGGASTSKNQDTTFYQKIGAKGGRAERRKYSS
;
A
#
# COMPACT_ATOMS: atom_id res chain seq x y z
N MET A 1 55.36 8.38 9.27
CA MET A 1 53.99 8.38 9.82
C MET A 1 53.09 7.61 8.87
N ALA A 2 52.48 6.51 9.32
CA ALA A 2 51.61 5.69 8.47
C ALA A 2 50.29 6.45 8.19
N LYS A 3 49.93 6.57 6.91
CA LYS A 3 48.64 7.11 6.46
C LYS A 3 47.54 6.18 6.98
N ILE A 4 46.74 6.63 7.95
CA ILE A 4 45.51 5.93 8.32
C ILE A 4 44.53 6.15 7.18
N GLU A 5 44.32 5.15 6.33
CA GLU A 5 43.18 5.14 5.41
C GLU A 5 41.90 5.18 6.26
N GLN A 6 41.11 6.24 6.09
CA GLN A 6 39.75 6.33 6.61
C GLN A 6 38.92 5.21 5.97
N LYS A 7 38.84 4.06 6.66
CA LYS A 7 38.13 2.88 6.17
C LYS A 7 36.63 3.19 6.18
N MET A 8 36.03 3.20 4.99
CA MET A 8 34.61 3.50 4.80
C MET A 8 33.71 2.64 5.70
N SER A 9 32.75 3.27 6.38
CA SER A 9 31.77 2.55 7.19
C SER A 9 30.81 1.74 6.31
N ARG A 10 30.22 0.67 6.87
CA ARG A 10 29.15 -0.10 6.19
C ARG A 10 27.95 0.78 5.83
N ALA A 11 27.63 1.75 6.68
CA ALA A 11 26.55 2.70 6.42
C ALA A 11 26.87 3.60 5.23
N ASP A 12 28.10 4.13 5.17
CA ASP A 12 28.56 4.96 4.06
C ASP A 12 28.62 4.18 2.75
N ALA A 13 29.11 2.95 2.78
CA ALA A 13 29.11 2.07 1.62
C ALA A 13 27.68 1.77 1.14
N GLY A 14 26.73 1.53 2.05
CA GLY A 14 25.32 1.32 1.73
C GLY A 14 24.68 2.55 1.10
N ARG A 15 24.93 3.74 1.66
CA ARG A 15 24.44 5.02 1.13
C ARG A 15 25.00 5.28 -0.27
N LEU A 16 26.31 5.15 -0.47
CA LEU A 16 26.96 5.35 -1.77
C LEU A 16 26.45 4.35 -2.82
N GLY A 17 26.23 3.09 -2.44
CA GLY A 17 25.62 2.09 -3.30
C GLY A 17 24.18 2.45 -3.72
N GLY A 18 23.38 2.96 -2.77
CA GLY A 18 22.03 3.45 -3.02
C GLY A 18 22.01 4.64 -3.97
N GLU A 19 22.85 5.65 -3.72
CA GLU A 19 22.99 6.84 -4.57
C GLU A 19 23.45 6.50 -5.98
N LYS A 20 24.41 5.57 -6.12
CA LYS A 20 24.85 5.10 -7.44
C LYS A 20 23.71 4.37 -8.17
N THR A 21 22.95 3.56 -7.46
CA THR A 21 21.81 2.83 -8.03
C THR A 21 20.71 3.79 -8.49
N SER A 22 20.36 4.80 -7.68
CA SER A 22 19.30 5.76 -8.06
C SER A 22 19.67 6.61 -9.27
N LYS A 23 20.96 6.94 -9.44
CA LYS A 23 21.45 7.69 -10.60
C LYS A 23 21.51 6.87 -11.89
N THR A 24 21.68 5.55 -11.78
CA THR A 24 21.95 4.68 -12.95
C THR A 24 20.76 3.81 -13.36
N ARG A 25 19.74 3.64 -12.50
CA ARG A 25 18.61 2.75 -12.74
C ARG A 25 17.31 3.51 -12.92
N GLY A 26 16.55 3.13 -13.95
CA GLY A 26 15.24 3.69 -14.26
C GLY A 26 14.08 2.99 -13.55
N ARG A 27 12.85 3.45 -13.83
CA ARG A 27 11.59 2.94 -13.26
C ARG A 27 11.44 1.42 -13.36
N GLU A 28 11.75 0.83 -14.51
CA GLU A 28 11.63 -0.62 -14.75
C GLU A 28 12.42 -1.46 -13.76
N PHE A 29 13.62 -1.01 -13.37
CA PHE A 29 14.46 -1.70 -12.39
C PHE A 29 13.76 -1.83 -11.04
N TYR A 30 13.17 -0.74 -10.55
CA TYR A 30 12.45 -0.72 -9.27
C TYR A 30 11.13 -1.51 -9.35
N GLN A 31 10.42 -1.44 -10.47
CA GLN A 31 9.23 -2.25 -10.68
C GLN A 31 9.54 -3.75 -10.65
N GLN A 32 10.62 -4.18 -11.31
CA GLN A 32 11.06 -5.57 -11.27
C GLN A 32 11.43 -6.03 -9.86
N ILE A 33 12.18 -5.20 -9.10
CA ILE A 33 12.54 -5.51 -7.72
C ILE A 33 11.29 -5.59 -6.84
N GLY A 34 10.38 -4.63 -6.96
CA GLY A 34 9.10 -4.64 -6.24
C GLY A 34 8.27 -5.88 -6.55
N LYS A 35 8.17 -6.26 -7.83
CA LYS A 35 7.46 -7.48 -8.27
C LYS A 35 8.10 -8.74 -7.69
N LYS A 36 9.43 -8.85 -7.72
CA LYS A 36 10.15 -9.98 -7.13
C LYS A 36 9.90 -10.06 -5.62
N GLY A 37 10.03 -8.95 -4.90
CA GLY A 37 9.75 -8.87 -3.47
C GLY A 37 8.32 -9.29 -3.13
N GLY A 38 7.34 -8.71 -3.83
CA GLY A 38 5.92 -9.06 -3.65
C GLY A 38 5.64 -10.54 -3.91
N THR A 39 6.20 -11.11 -4.98
CA THR A 39 6.03 -12.53 -5.33
C THR A 39 6.65 -13.46 -4.29
N SER A 40 7.84 -13.11 -3.77
CA SER A 40 8.48 -13.90 -2.72
C SER A 40 7.68 -13.87 -1.42
N THR A 41 7.18 -12.69 -1.04
CA THR A 41 6.32 -12.54 0.16
C THR A 41 5.02 -13.32 0.00
N SER A 42 4.34 -13.21 -1.16
CA SER A 42 3.07 -13.90 -1.38
C SER A 42 3.21 -15.43 -1.38
N LYS A 43 4.36 -15.97 -1.81
CA LYS A 43 4.65 -17.40 -1.73
C LYS A 43 4.97 -17.87 -0.32
N LYS A 44 5.55 -16.99 0.51
CA LYS A 44 6.00 -17.33 1.87
C LYS A 44 4.88 -17.27 2.91
N HIS A 45 3.90 -16.40 2.71
CA HIS A 45 2.89 -16.10 3.73
C HIS A 45 1.50 -16.59 3.33
N SER A 46 0.74 -17.08 4.32
CA SER A 46 -0.63 -17.53 4.15
C SER A 46 -1.63 -16.38 4.14
N ASN A 47 -2.88 -16.66 3.79
CA ASN A 47 -3.97 -15.69 3.88
C ASN A 47 -4.15 -15.14 5.31
N ASP A 48 -3.91 -15.95 6.34
CA ASP A 48 -4.10 -15.53 7.73
C ASP A 48 -3.06 -14.49 8.15
N PHE A 49 -1.82 -14.59 7.64
CA PHE A 49 -0.83 -13.53 7.80
C PHE A 49 -1.34 -12.19 7.26
N TYR A 50 -1.94 -12.18 6.06
CA TYR A 50 -2.48 -10.95 5.47
C TYR A 50 -3.69 -10.40 6.23
N LYS A 51 -4.56 -11.28 6.74
CA LYS A 51 -5.67 -10.88 7.62
C LYS A 51 -5.14 -10.23 8.90
N GLU A 52 -4.12 -10.81 9.52
CA GLU A 52 -3.54 -10.31 10.76
C GLU A 52 -2.90 -8.93 10.57
N ILE A 53 -2.05 -8.76 9.55
CA ILE A 53 -1.42 -7.45 9.29
C ILE A 53 -2.45 -6.40 8.88
N GLY A 54 -3.51 -6.79 8.16
CA GLY A 54 -4.62 -5.91 7.84
C GLY A 54 -5.39 -5.46 9.08
N LYS A 55 -5.67 -6.39 10.01
CA LYS A 55 -6.30 -6.09 11.30
C LYS A 55 -5.42 -5.14 12.13
N LYS A 56 -4.12 -5.43 12.24
CA LYS A 56 -3.17 -4.57 12.97
C LYS A 56 -3.14 -3.17 12.40
N GLY A 57 -3.01 -3.02 11.07
CA GLY A 57 -3.04 -1.72 10.41
C GLY A 57 -4.34 -0.97 10.66
N GLY A 58 -5.49 -1.64 10.51
CA GLY A 58 -6.80 -1.06 10.78
C GLY A 58 -6.96 -0.58 12.22
N SER A 59 -6.56 -1.41 13.20
CA SER A 59 -6.60 -1.06 14.63
C SER A 59 -5.66 0.10 14.97
N SER A 60 -4.45 0.12 14.40
CA SER A 60 -3.53 1.26 14.59
C SER A 60 -4.13 2.55 14.05
N THR A 61 -4.75 2.53 12.87
CA THR A 61 -5.43 3.70 12.32
C THR A 61 -6.62 4.12 13.19
N SER A 62 -7.48 3.19 13.60
CA SER A 62 -8.66 3.52 14.41
C SER A 62 -8.32 4.08 15.79
N ASN A 63 -7.22 3.63 16.38
CA ASN A 63 -6.78 4.12 17.69
C ASN A 63 -6.16 5.52 17.63
N THR A 64 -5.65 5.93 16.46
CA THR A 64 -4.90 7.19 16.30
C THR A 64 -5.72 8.29 15.62
N HIS A 65 -6.80 7.95 14.92
CA HIS A 65 -7.57 8.89 14.11
C HIS A 65 -8.99 9.08 14.63
N SER A 66 -9.47 10.33 14.55
CA SER A 66 -10.82 10.71 14.98
C SER A 66 -11.86 10.54 13.86
N LYS A 67 -13.13 10.76 14.21
CA LYS A 67 -14.25 10.75 13.25
C LYS A 67 -14.04 11.71 12.06
N THR A 68 -13.40 12.86 12.27
CA THR A 68 -13.19 13.86 11.22
C THR A 68 -12.23 13.35 10.14
N PHE A 69 -11.20 12.58 10.52
CA PHE A 69 -10.30 11.92 9.58
C PHE A 69 -11.06 10.99 8.61
N TYR A 70 -11.93 10.14 9.15
CA TYR A 70 -12.72 9.21 8.34
C TYR A 70 -13.70 9.94 7.42
N GLN A 71 -14.29 11.04 7.88
CA GLN A 71 -15.13 11.89 7.04
C GLN A 71 -14.33 12.53 5.90
N GLU A 72 -13.11 13.00 6.18
CA GLU A 72 -12.26 13.64 5.18
C GLU A 72 -11.83 12.65 4.09
N ILE A 73 -11.32 11.46 4.48
CA ILE A 73 -10.93 10.44 3.51
C ILE A 73 -12.14 9.92 2.71
N GLY A 74 -13.32 9.85 3.34
CA GLY A 74 -14.57 9.51 2.68
C GLY A 74 -14.97 10.56 1.62
N LYS A 75 -14.91 11.85 1.97
CA LYS A 75 -15.16 12.96 1.03
C LYS A 75 -14.18 12.95 -0.14
N LYS A 76 -12.87 12.76 0.14
CA LYS A 76 -11.82 12.66 -0.89
C LYS A 76 -12.08 11.49 -1.85
N GLY A 77 -12.42 10.31 -1.31
CA GLY A 77 -12.75 9.13 -2.10
C GLY A 77 -14.01 9.33 -2.96
N GLY A 78 -15.05 9.95 -2.39
CA GLY A 78 -16.28 10.29 -3.10
C GLY A 78 -16.04 11.25 -4.27
N ALA A 79 -15.31 12.35 -4.03
CA ALA A 79 -14.98 13.34 -5.05
C ALA A 79 -14.11 12.76 -6.19
N SER A 80 -13.15 11.88 -5.85
CA SER A 80 -12.35 11.18 -6.86
C SER A 80 -13.21 10.23 -7.71
N THR A 81 -14.14 9.53 -7.06
CA THR A 81 -15.08 8.64 -7.75
C THR A 81 -15.98 9.42 -8.69
N SER A 82 -16.61 10.50 -8.23
CA SER A 82 -17.52 11.31 -9.06
C SER A 82 -16.84 12.00 -10.23
N LYS A 83 -15.54 12.32 -10.11
CA LYS A 83 -14.76 12.88 -11.22
C LYS A 83 -14.44 11.86 -12.31
N ASN A 84 -14.29 10.59 -11.95
CA ASN A 84 -13.72 9.57 -12.83
C ASN A 84 -14.73 8.52 -13.31
N GLN A 85 -15.96 8.54 -12.79
CA GLN A 85 -16.95 7.49 -13.03
C GLN A 85 -18.24 8.06 -13.60
N ASP A 86 -18.91 7.25 -14.41
CA ASP A 86 -20.18 7.60 -15.06
C ASP A 86 -21.40 7.03 -14.31
N THR A 87 -22.59 7.28 -14.84
CA THR A 87 -23.85 6.77 -14.31
C THR A 87 -23.91 5.23 -14.27
N THR A 88 -23.24 4.53 -15.18
CA THR A 88 -23.23 3.05 -15.19
C THR A 88 -22.49 2.48 -13.99
N PHE A 89 -21.43 3.15 -13.55
CA PHE A 89 -20.72 2.81 -12.33
C PHE A 89 -21.65 2.90 -11.10
N TYR A 90 -22.39 4.00 -10.96
CA TYR A 90 -23.33 4.21 -9.85
C TYR A 90 -24.47 3.19 -9.84
N GLN A 91 -25.04 2.87 -11.00
CA GLN A 91 -26.05 1.81 -11.14
C GLN A 91 -25.50 0.44 -10.69
N LYS A 92 -24.27 0.10 -11.12
CA LYS A 92 -23.62 -1.17 -10.77
C LYS A 92 -23.37 -1.30 -9.27
N ILE A 93 -22.86 -0.25 -8.62
CA ILE A 93 -22.61 -0.31 -7.16
C ILE A 93 -23.93 -0.31 -6.37
N GLY A 94 -24.95 0.42 -6.82
CA GLY A 94 -26.29 0.40 -6.21
C GLY A 94 -26.93 -0.98 -6.28
N ALA A 95 -26.87 -1.63 -7.46
CA ALA A 95 -27.37 -3.00 -7.64
C ALA A 95 -26.64 -4.02 -6.77
N LYS A 96 -25.31 -3.88 -6.63
CA LYS A 96 -24.51 -4.73 -5.72
C LYS A 96 -24.91 -4.53 -4.25
N GLY A 97 -25.10 -3.29 -3.81
CA GLY A 97 -25.57 -2.96 -2.46
C GLY A 97 -26.94 -3.56 -2.16
N GLY A 98 -27.92 -3.38 -3.06
CA GLY A 98 -29.27 -3.92 -2.88
C GLY A 98 -29.31 -5.46 -2.85
N ARG A 99 -28.47 -6.15 -3.62
CA ARG A 99 -28.35 -7.62 -3.58
C ARG A 99 -27.73 -8.12 -2.28
N ALA A 100 -26.72 -7.41 -1.76
CA ALA A 100 -26.12 -7.75 -0.48
C ALA A 100 -27.12 -7.61 0.67
N GLU A 101 -27.96 -6.57 0.63
CA GLU A 101 -29.00 -6.35 1.64
C GLU A 101 -30.09 -7.43 1.57
N ARG A 102 -30.56 -7.79 0.36
CA ARG A 102 -31.56 -8.85 0.19
C ARG A 102 -31.11 -10.21 0.76
N ARG A 103 -29.82 -10.56 0.61
CA ARG A 103 -29.26 -11.80 1.17
C ARG A 103 -29.29 -11.85 2.69
N LYS A 104 -29.21 -10.71 3.40
CA LYS A 104 -29.25 -10.69 4.87
C LYS A 104 -30.63 -11.02 5.45
N TYR A 105 -31.70 -10.78 4.68
CA TYR A 105 -33.08 -11.05 5.11
C TYR A 105 -33.70 -12.28 4.43
N SER A 106 -32.91 -13.04 3.67
CA SER A 106 -33.36 -14.27 2.99
C SER A 106 -32.81 -15.54 3.65
N SER A 107 -32.28 -15.42 4.87
CA SER A 107 -31.70 -16.47 5.72
C SER A 107 -32.31 -16.38 7.10
#